data_AF-A0A7W1D5H5-F1
#
_entry.id   AF-A0A7W1D5H5-F1
#
_cell.length_a   1.000
_cell.length_b   1.000
_cell.length_c   1.000
_cell.angle_alpha   90.00
_cell.angle_beta   90.00
_cell.angle_gamma   90.00
#
_symmetry.space_group_name_H-M   'P 1'
#
loop_
_entity.id
_entity.type
_entity.pdbx_description
1 polymer ?
#
loop_
_entity_poly.entity_id
_entity_poly.type
_entity_poly.pdbx_seq_one_letter_code
_entity_poly.pdbx_strand_id
1 'polypeptide(L)'
;MLCPRCRSENEPGRKFCGECGSSLASPCPSCGSLNAPHLNFCGECGAGLQASTRSSETQRTGGWPGKQARKVVTLVFSDMAGSTALGEGRDPESIRGVLTTYFDEMRRVLEDHGGTIEKFIGDAVVAVFGIPQVHEDDALRAVRAAAEMQKAVAQLGEQSMTDWGVALEFRTGVNTGEVVSGELSREQGFATGDAVNVAARLEQHAPPGEVLIGENTYELVRDAVEAEPVEPLICKGKAEPVRAWKLRRLGGETGVARRLDSPLVGREEELARLHAELDLAGSSRSSRIATVLGEAGVGKSRLTNEFAASAVDRARILRGRCLSYGKGMTFWPVAEAVKQAAAIVETDTSEQARSKIDMLLPPDSEESRLIAEHVAGVIGLGQSSGGIQQSFWALRRLFEALAQSRPLILVFDDVHWAEPTFVDFLELPGSVQQGLPPVRLVHGSSRISRYSCALDDST
;
A
#
# COMPACT_ATOMS: atom_id res chain seq x y z
N MET A 1 42.01 -42.59 -10.76
CA MET A 1 41.10 -41.49 -10.36
C MET A 1 40.85 -41.57 -8.86
N LEU A 2 41.09 -40.50 -8.11
CA LEU A 2 40.85 -40.50 -6.65
C LEU A 2 39.38 -40.20 -6.35
N CYS A 3 38.79 -40.96 -5.43
CA CYS A 3 37.43 -40.71 -4.96
C CYS A 3 37.35 -39.38 -4.19
N PRO A 4 36.44 -38.45 -4.53
CA PRO A 4 36.34 -37.18 -3.81
C PRO A 4 35.86 -37.32 -2.36
N ARG A 5 35.26 -38.48 -2.00
CA ARG A 5 34.72 -38.75 -0.66
C ARG A 5 35.69 -39.51 0.24
N CYS A 6 36.17 -40.67 -0.18
CA CYS A 6 37.07 -41.52 0.64
C CYS A 6 38.54 -41.49 0.18
N ARG A 7 38.85 -40.78 -0.90
CA ARG A 7 40.20 -40.66 -1.50
C ARG A 7 40.83 -41.98 -1.97
N SER A 8 40.07 -43.07 -2.07
CA SER A 8 40.59 -44.31 -2.64
C SER A 8 40.87 -44.17 -4.14
N GLU A 9 41.87 -44.89 -4.62
CA GLU A 9 42.24 -44.90 -6.03
C GLU A 9 41.34 -45.87 -6.81
N ASN A 10 40.71 -45.37 -7.88
CA ASN A 10 39.79 -46.11 -8.73
C ASN A 10 40.29 -46.13 -10.17
N GLU A 11 40.04 -47.24 -10.87
CA GLU A 11 40.39 -47.41 -12.29
C GLU A 11 39.71 -46.36 -13.18
N PRO A 12 40.38 -45.87 -14.25
CA PRO A 12 39.77 -44.96 -15.21
C PRO A 12 38.50 -45.54 -15.84
N GLY A 13 37.42 -44.75 -15.90
CA GLY A 13 36.13 -45.15 -16.50
C GLY A 13 35.08 -45.73 -15.55
N ARG A 14 35.42 -45.95 -14.26
CA ARG A 14 34.45 -46.36 -13.22
C ARG A 14 33.47 -45.22 -12.92
N LYS A 15 32.16 -45.52 -12.94
CA LYS A 15 31.09 -44.55 -12.60
C LYS A 15 30.90 -44.35 -11.10
N PHE A 16 31.28 -45.34 -10.29
CA PHE A 16 31.16 -45.32 -8.83
C PHE A 16 32.45 -45.82 -8.18
N CYS A 17 32.71 -45.33 -6.97
CA CYS A 17 33.84 -45.77 -6.16
C CYS A 17 33.63 -47.22 -5.71
N GLY A 18 34.63 -48.08 -5.93
CA GLY A 18 34.57 -49.50 -5.54
C GLY A 18 34.52 -49.75 -4.04
N GLU A 19 34.84 -48.73 -3.23
CA GLU A 19 35.03 -48.89 -1.78
C GLU A 19 33.95 -48.19 -0.95
N CYS A 20 33.53 -46.98 -1.34
CA CYS A 20 32.46 -46.24 -0.62
C CYS A 20 31.18 -46.00 -1.45
N GLY A 21 31.13 -46.45 -2.70
CA GLY A 21 29.96 -46.34 -3.57
C GLY A 21 29.64 -44.93 -4.07
N SER A 22 30.43 -43.90 -3.75
CA SER A 22 30.17 -42.54 -4.23
C SER A 22 30.31 -42.44 -5.75
N SER A 23 29.43 -41.70 -6.42
CA SER A 23 29.58 -41.41 -7.85
C SER A 23 30.92 -40.73 -8.14
N LEU A 24 31.62 -41.22 -9.16
CA LEU A 24 32.90 -40.70 -9.64
C LEU A 24 32.76 -39.94 -10.96
N ALA A 25 31.67 -40.18 -11.70
CA ALA A 25 31.35 -39.49 -12.93
C ALA A 25 29.83 -39.51 -13.18
N SER A 26 29.28 -38.35 -13.54
CA SER A 26 27.86 -38.19 -13.90
C SER A 26 27.74 -37.88 -15.39
N PRO A 27 26.93 -38.62 -16.16
CA PRO A 27 26.70 -38.31 -17.57
C PRO A 27 25.88 -37.02 -17.70
N CYS A 28 26.24 -36.17 -18.66
CA CYS A 28 25.47 -34.98 -18.99
C CYS A 28 24.09 -35.38 -19.55
N PRO A 29 22.98 -34.83 -19.03
CA PRO A 29 21.65 -35.15 -19.53
C PRO A 29 21.41 -34.64 -20.96
N SER A 30 22.20 -33.66 -21.42
CA SER A 30 22.03 -33.07 -22.76
C SER A 30 22.90 -33.71 -23.84
N CYS A 31 24.11 -34.18 -23.54
CA CYS A 31 25.04 -34.72 -24.54
C CYS A 31 25.69 -36.07 -24.16
N GLY A 32 25.41 -36.60 -22.96
CA GLY A 32 25.91 -37.89 -22.52
C GLY A 32 27.37 -37.93 -22.09
N SER A 33 28.13 -36.83 -22.19
CA SER A 33 29.54 -36.82 -21.77
C SER A 33 29.69 -37.05 -20.26
N LEU A 34 30.71 -37.81 -19.85
CA LEU A 34 31.00 -38.08 -18.45
C LEU A 34 31.71 -36.89 -17.82
N ASN A 35 31.08 -36.28 -16.83
CA ASN A 35 31.61 -35.11 -16.13
C ASN A 35 31.90 -35.48 -14.67
N ALA A 36 32.89 -34.80 -14.08
CA ALA A 36 33.17 -34.96 -12.65
C ALA A 36 31.98 -34.47 -11.82
N PRO A 37 31.61 -35.16 -10.73
CA PRO A 37 30.37 -34.92 -9.99
C PRO A 37 30.30 -33.57 -9.27
N HIS A 38 31.41 -32.83 -9.16
CA HIS A 38 31.46 -31.49 -8.58
C HIS A 38 31.25 -30.36 -9.62
N LEU A 39 31.18 -30.68 -10.91
CA LEU A 39 30.98 -29.69 -11.96
C LEU A 39 29.51 -29.31 -12.07
N ASN A 40 29.24 -28.00 -12.04
CA ASN A 40 27.89 -27.45 -12.20
C ASN A 40 27.43 -27.44 -13.67
N PHE A 41 28.38 -27.41 -14.61
CA PHE A 41 28.15 -27.34 -16.05
C PHE A 41 28.99 -28.39 -16.77
N CYS A 42 28.46 -28.89 -17.89
CA CYS A 42 29.14 -29.82 -18.77
C CYS A 42 30.36 -29.15 -19.41
N GLY A 43 31.53 -29.75 -19.25
CA GLY A 43 32.77 -29.25 -19.85
C GLY A 43 32.79 -29.30 -21.37
N GLU A 44 31.89 -30.06 -21.99
CA GLU A 44 31.85 -30.25 -23.45
C GLU A 44 30.76 -29.43 -24.14
N CYS A 45 29.55 -29.36 -23.56
CA CYS A 45 28.41 -28.66 -24.19
C CYS A 45 27.84 -27.49 -23.37
N GLY A 46 28.38 -27.22 -22.18
CA GLY A 46 27.93 -26.12 -21.31
C GLY A 46 26.59 -26.35 -20.59
N ALA A 47 25.89 -27.46 -20.80
CA ALA A 47 24.61 -27.74 -20.13
C ALA A 47 24.76 -27.95 -18.61
N GLY A 48 23.81 -27.45 -17.82
CA GLY A 48 23.81 -27.64 -16.35
C GLY A 48 23.70 -29.12 -15.96
N LEU A 49 24.62 -29.59 -15.11
CA LEU A 49 24.74 -31.01 -14.71
C LEU A 49 24.04 -31.32 -13.38
N GLN A 50 23.69 -30.29 -12.60
CA GLN A 50 22.91 -30.50 -11.39
C GLN A 50 21.46 -30.81 -11.78
N ALA A 51 21.04 -32.04 -11.47
CA ALA A 51 19.62 -32.37 -11.37
C ALA A 51 19.01 -31.52 -10.24
N SER A 52 18.61 -30.30 -10.58
CA SER A 52 17.41 -29.70 -10.00
C SER A 52 16.34 -30.79 -10.07
N THR A 53 15.90 -31.26 -8.91
CA THR A 53 14.71 -32.09 -8.73
C THR A 53 13.51 -31.40 -9.38
N ARG A 54 13.38 -31.58 -10.69
CA ARG A 54 12.16 -31.42 -11.46
C ARG A 54 11.42 -32.75 -11.38
N SER A 55 10.76 -33.00 -10.25
CA SER A 55 9.66 -33.96 -10.22
C SER A 55 8.37 -33.20 -10.50
N SER A 56 7.88 -33.37 -11.74
CA SER A 56 6.48 -33.30 -12.17
C SER A 56 5.55 -32.34 -11.42
N GLU A 57 5.25 -31.21 -12.09
CA GLU A 57 3.90 -30.65 -12.25
C GLU A 57 2.80 -31.27 -11.38
N THR A 58 2.64 -30.72 -10.19
CA THR A 58 1.31 -30.53 -9.59
C THR A 58 1.36 -29.16 -8.93
N GLN A 59 0.49 -28.27 -9.40
CA GLN A 59 0.28 -26.90 -8.91
C GLN A 59 0.42 -26.83 -7.38
N ARG A 60 1.34 -26.00 -6.86
CA ARG A 60 1.31 -25.48 -5.47
C ARG A 60 2.36 -24.38 -5.22
N THR A 61 1.84 -23.15 -5.08
CA THR A 61 2.35 -21.92 -4.44
C THR A 61 3.83 -21.85 -4.04
N GLY A 62 4.59 -20.99 -4.71
CA GLY A 62 6.03 -20.78 -4.53
C GLY A 62 6.46 -20.26 -3.15
N GLY A 63 7.50 -20.90 -2.61
CA GLY A 63 8.37 -20.34 -1.56
C GLY A 63 9.55 -19.60 -2.19
N TRP A 64 9.92 -18.47 -1.59
CA TRP A 64 11.08 -17.65 -1.99
C TRP A 64 12.29 -17.94 -1.08
N PRO A 65 13.51 -18.10 -1.61
CA PRO A 65 14.71 -18.24 -0.79
C PRO A 65 15.14 -16.86 -0.28
N GLY A 66 14.83 -16.51 0.97
CA GLY A 66 15.17 -15.23 1.59
C GLY A 66 16.11 -15.39 2.81
N LYS A 67 17.28 -14.75 2.78
CA LYS A 67 18.17 -14.57 3.95
C LYS A 67 17.40 -13.88 5.10
N GLN A 68 17.64 -14.30 6.34
CA GLN A 68 17.11 -13.64 7.54
C GLN A 68 17.45 -12.14 7.51
N ALA A 69 16.42 -11.28 7.62
CA ALA A 69 16.58 -9.83 7.59
C ALA A 69 15.77 -9.19 8.71
N ARG A 70 16.39 -8.24 9.43
CA ARG A 70 15.68 -7.37 10.37
C ARG A 70 14.88 -6.35 9.57
N LYS A 71 13.59 -6.26 9.86
CA LYS A 71 12.67 -5.30 9.24
C LYS A 71 11.87 -4.60 10.33
N VAL A 72 11.64 -3.31 10.15
CA VAL A 72 10.62 -2.59 10.93
C VAL A 72 9.27 -2.89 10.28
N VAL A 73 8.34 -3.42 11.05
CA VAL A 73 7.00 -3.80 10.59
C VAL A 73 5.96 -3.25 11.53
N THR A 74 4.71 -3.17 11.07
CA THR A 74 3.57 -2.89 11.95
C THR A 74 2.68 -4.12 12.06
N LEU A 75 2.38 -4.52 13.29
CA LEU A 75 1.61 -5.70 13.64
C LEU A 75 0.21 -5.28 14.07
N VAL A 76 -0.80 -5.99 13.59
CA VAL A 76 -2.19 -5.88 14.04
C VAL A 76 -2.57 -7.22 14.68
N PHE A 77 -2.94 -7.18 15.95
CA PHE A 77 -3.53 -8.29 16.69
C PHE A 77 -4.98 -7.94 16.98
N SER A 78 -5.90 -8.81 16.61
CA SER A 78 -7.32 -8.67 16.95
C SER A 78 -7.83 -9.99 17.51
N ASP A 79 -8.49 -9.95 18.66
CA ASP A 79 -9.03 -11.13 19.34
C ASP A 79 -10.46 -10.89 19.80
N MET A 80 -11.26 -11.95 19.83
CA MET A 80 -12.67 -11.86 20.22
C MET A 80 -12.78 -11.73 21.74
N ALA A 81 -13.49 -10.70 22.20
CA ALA A 81 -13.81 -10.57 23.61
C ALA A 81 -14.84 -11.65 24.00
N GLY A 82 -14.50 -12.46 25.01
CA GLY A 82 -15.46 -13.39 25.62
C GLY A 82 -15.79 -14.65 24.80
N SER A 83 -14.94 -15.07 23.87
CA SER A 83 -15.14 -16.26 23.02
C SER A 83 -15.44 -17.56 23.78
N THR A 84 -14.97 -17.69 25.01
CA THR A 84 -15.28 -18.84 25.87
C THR A 84 -16.76 -18.92 26.24
N ALA A 85 -17.42 -17.77 26.45
CA ALA A 85 -18.85 -17.70 26.76
C ALA A 85 -19.74 -17.92 25.52
N LEU A 86 -19.22 -17.64 24.32
CA LEU A 86 -19.92 -17.92 23.07
C LEU A 86 -20.09 -19.42 22.80
N GLY A 87 -19.12 -20.25 23.22
CA GLY A 87 -19.15 -21.70 23.01
C GLY A 87 -20.04 -22.48 23.99
N GLU A 88 -20.43 -21.89 25.12
CA GLU A 88 -21.24 -22.54 26.13
C GLU A 88 -22.75 -22.39 25.84
N GLY A 89 -23.44 -23.51 25.59
CA GLY A 89 -24.91 -23.56 25.50
C GLY A 89 -25.52 -23.31 24.11
N ARG A 90 -24.71 -23.34 23.04
CA ARG A 90 -25.14 -23.06 21.66
C ARG A 90 -24.67 -24.14 20.69
N ASP A 91 -25.35 -24.24 19.55
CA ASP A 91 -25.02 -25.20 18.49
C ASP A 91 -23.66 -24.87 17.85
N PRO A 92 -22.69 -25.81 17.83
CA PRO A 92 -21.35 -25.58 17.30
C PRO A 92 -21.30 -25.24 15.80
N GLU A 93 -22.25 -25.71 14.99
CA GLU A 93 -22.26 -25.44 13.54
C GLU A 93 -22.65 -23.98 13.26
N SER A 94 -23.64 -23.48 13.99
CA SER A 94 -24.13 -22.10 13.88
C SER A 94 -23.04 -21.08 14.26
N ILE A 95 -22.31 -21.33 15.36
CA ILE A 95 -21.18 -20.48 15.79
C ILE A 95 -20.06 -20.50 14.76
N ARG A 96 -19.75 -21.68 14.20
CA ARG A 96 -18.70 -21.81 13.19
C ARG A 96 -19.02 -21.02 11.92
N GLY A 97 -20.30 -20.94 11.52
CA GLY A 97 -20.74 -20.11 10.39
C GLY A 97 -20.46 -18.63 10.64
N VAL A 98 -20.90 -18.10 11.77
CA VAL A 98 -20.68 -16.69 12.18
C VAL A 98 -19.19 -16.35 12.25
N LEU A 99 -18.39 -17.23 12.87
CA LEU A 99 -16.93 -17.05 12.94
C LEU A 99 -16.27 -17.06 11.56
N THR A 100 -16.74 -17.90 10.64
CA THR A 100 -16.19 -17.97 9.27
C THR A 100 -16.44 -16.65 8.54
N THR A 101 -17.68 -16.14 8.56
CA THR A 101 -18.03 -14.86 7.94
C THR A 101 -17.22 -13.71 8.55
N TYR A 102 -17.05 -13.71 9.86
CA TYR A 102 -16.21 -12.73 10.55
C TYR A 102 -14.75 -12.77 10.06
N PHE A 103 -14.13 -13.96 10.04
CA PHE A 103 -12.73 -14.08 9.63
C PHE A 103 -12.50 -13.72 8.17
N ASP A 104 -13.44 -14.04 7.29
CA ASP A 104 -13.37 -13.67 5.89
C ASP A 104 -13.44 -12.14 5.73
N GLU A 105 -14.28 -11.47 6.51
CA GLU A 105 -14.38 -10.00 6.48
C GLU A 105 -13.11 -9.33 7.05
N MET A 106 -12.57 -9.82 8.17
CA MET A 106 -11.31 -9.29 8.71
C MET A 106 -10.15 -9.52 7.75
N ARG A 107 -10.11 -10.70 7.10
CA ARG A 107 -9.11 -10.99 6.07
C ARG A 107 -9.21 -9.98 4.94
N ARG A 108 -10.41 -9.75 4.42
CA ARG A 108 -10.68 -8.79 3.35
C ARG A 108 -10.14 -7.40 3.72
N VAL A 109 -10.54 -6.87 4.89
CA VAL A 109 -10.09 -5.55 5.35
C VAL A 109 -8.57 -5.48 5.48
N LEU A 110 -7.94 -6.46 6.11
CA LEU A 110 -6.48 -6.47 6.30
C LEU A 110 -5.73 -6.54 4.96
N GLU A 111 -6.18 -7.38 4.03
CA GLU A 111 -5.57 -7.53 2.70
C GLU A 111 -5.81 -6.31 1.79
N ASP A 112 -6.99 -5.67 1.86
CA ASP A 112 -7.33 -4.46 1.10
C ASP A 112 -6.43 -3.27 1.48
N HIS A 113 -6.02 -3.18 2.75
CA HIS A 113 -5.02 -2.21 3.20
C HIS A 113 -3.57 -2.65 2.96
N GLY A 114 -3.36 -3.83 2.38
CA GLY A 114 -2.06 -4.38 2.00
C GLY A 114 -1.29 -5.02 3.17
N GLY A 115 -2.00 -5.48 4.20
CA GLY A 115 -1.47 -6.32 5.26
C GLY A 115 -1.37 -7.78 4.83
N THR A 116 -0.36 -8.49 5.33
CA THR A 116 -0.20 -9.93 5.15
C THR A 116 -0.68 -10.66 6.40
N ILE A 117 -1.64 -11.57 6.26
CA ILE A 117 -2.09 -12.40 7.38
C ILE A 117 -1.01 -13.42 7.72
N GLU A 118 -0.59 -13.42 8.99
CA GLU A 118 0.39 -14.38 9.49
C GLU A 118 -0.29 -15.68 9.89
N LYS A 119 -1.31 -15.60 10.77
CA LYS A 119 -2.02 -16.77 11.30
C LYS A 119 -3.35 -16.38 11.94
N PHE A 120 -4.23 -17.37 11.98
CA PHE A 120 -5.40 -17.40 12.84
C PHE A 120 -5.07 -18.29 14.05
N ILE A 121 -5.27 -17.79 15.27
CA ILE A 121 -5.08 -18.57 16.50
C ILE A 121 -6.43 -18.62 17.20
N GLY A 122 -7.20 -19.68 16.98
CA GLY A 122 -8.56 -19.76 17.51
C GLY A 122 -9.43 -18.65 16.93
N ASP A 123 -9.83 -17.72 17.79
CA ASP A 123 -10.60 -16.49 17.56
C ASP A 123 -9.75 -15.25 17.20
N ALA A 124 -8.42 -15.34 17.34
CA ALA A 124 -7.51 -14.24 17.09
C ALA A 124 -6.99 -14.20 15.64
N VAL A 125 -6.86 -12.98 15.10
CA VAL A 125 -6.26 -12.66 13.81
C VAL A 125 -4.97 -11.89 14.03
N VAL A 126 -3.89 -12.34 13.37
CA VAL A 126 -2.60 -11.63 13.36
C VAL A 126 -2.22 -11.27 11.93
N ALA A 127 -1.98 -9.99 11.69
CA ALA A 127 -1.51 -9.48 10.41
C ALA A 127 -0.29 -8.57 10.55
N VAL A 128 0.51 -8.53 9.49
CA VAL A 128 1.77 -7.79 9.43
C VAL A 128 1.79 -6.89 8.20
N PHE A 129 2.09 -5.63 8.42
CA PHE A 129 2.37 -4.62 7.40
C PHE A 129 3.89 -4.43 7.32
N GLY A 130 4.42 -4.44 6.10
CA GLY A 130 5.86 -4.37 5.84
C GLY A 130 6.53 -5.70 5.45
N ILE A 131 5.72 -6.76 5.31
CA ILE A 131 6.14 -8.06 4.77
C ILE A 131 5.22 -8.41 3.59
N PRO A 132 5.76 -8.86 2.43
CA PRO A 132 7.19 -9.09 2.15
C PRO A 132 8.00 -7.80 1.95
N GLN A 133 7.34 -6.68 1.65
CA GLN A 133 7.95 -5.40 1.33
C GLN A 133 7.52 -4.32 2.35
N VAL A 134 8.51 -3.55 2.84
CA VAL A 134 8.32 -2.42 3.76
C VAL A 134 7.90 -1.17 2.99
N HIS A 135 6.92 -0.45 3.52
CA HIS A 135 6.43 0.82 2.98
C HIS A 135 6.45 1.90 4.08
N GLU A 136 6.65 3.16 3.70
CA GLU A 136 6.72 4.26 4.67
C GLU A 136 5.40 4.48 5.44
N ASP A 137 4.27 4.07 4.88
CA ASP A 137 2.94 4.23 5.46
C ASP A 137 2.39 2.96 6.10
N ASP A 138 3.21 1.90 6.29
CA ASP A 138 2.81 0.64 6.93
C ASP A 138 2.07 0.85 8.26
N ALA A 139 2.55 1.78 9.09
CA ALA A 139 1.90 2.11 10.37
C ALA A 139 0.51 2.74 10.18
N LEU A 140 0.36 3.66 9.23
CA LEU A 140 -0.92 4.30 8.96
C LEU A 140 -1.92 3.30 8.35
N ARG A 141 -1.46 2.44 7.43
CA ARG A 141 -2.29 1.39 6.82
C ARG A 141 -2.79 0.39 7.86
N ALA A 142 -1.92 -0.04 8.77
CA ALA A 142 -2.30 -0.90 9.87
C ALA A 142 -3.37 -0.27 10.78
N VAL A 143 -3.22 1.02 11.12
CA VAL A 143 -4.19 1.73 11.97
C VAL A 143 -5.52 1.98 11.24
N ARG A 144 -5.48 2.28 9.93
CA ARG A 144 -6.69 2.39 9.09
C ARG A 144 -7.43 1.06 8.98
N ALA A 145 -6.70 -0.03 8.75
CA ALA A 145 -7.26 -1.38 8.74
C ALA A 145 -7.91 -1.71 10.09
N ALA A 146 -7.23 -1.45 11.21
CA ALA A 146 -7.78 -1.68 12.55
C ALA A 146 -9.07 -0.88 12.81
N ALA A 147 -9.14 0.38 12.36
CA ALA A 147 -10.34 1.20 12.46
C ALA A 147 -11.49 0.68 11.58
N GLU A 148 -11.20 0.21 10.36
CA GLU A 148 -12.20 -0.39 9.48
C GLU A 148 -12.70 -1.73 10.03
N MET A 149 -11.81 -2.56 10.57
CA MET A 149 -12.15 -3.81 11.27
C MET A 149 -13.12 -3.53 12.42
N GLN A 150 -12.86 -2.51 13.24
CA GLN A 150 -13.73 -2.11 14.34
C GLN A 150 -15.15 -1.77 13.84
N LYS A 151 -15.28 -1.01 12.75
CA LYS A 151 -16.57 -0.68 12.13
C LYS A 151 -17.28 -1.91 11.55
N ALA A 152 -16.55 -2.76 10.83
CA ALA A 152 -17.10 -3.97 10.22
C ALA A 152 -17.60 -4.97 11.28
N VAL A 153 -16.85 -5.11 12.37
CA VAL A 153 -17.24 -5.91 13.55
C VAL A 153 -18.52 -5.38 14.18
N ALA A 154 -18.62 -4.07 14.39
CA ALA A 154 -19.82 -3.48 14.99
C ALA A 154 -21.08 -3.80 14.16
N GLN A 155 -20.98 -3.69 12.83
CA GLN A 155 -22.07 -4.03 11.90
C GLN A 155 -22.41 -5.53 11.92
N LEU A 156 -21.40 -6.40 11.88
CA LEU A 156 -21.59 -7.85 11.99
C LEU A 156 -22.17 -8.26 13.35
N GLY A 157 -21.80 -7.56 14.42
CA GLY A 157 -22.31 -7.76 15.77
C GLY A 157 -23.80 -7.42 15.88
N GLU A 158 -24.26 -6.32 15.27
CA GLU A 158 -25.69 -5.96 15.24
C GLU A 158 -26.53 -7.01 14.48
N GLN A 159 -26.02 -7.48 13.33
CA GLN A 159 -26.66 -8.55 12.55
C GLN A 159 -26.68 -9.87 13.34
N SER A 160 -25.55 -10.26 13.92
CA SER A 160 -25.41 -11.49 14.71
C SER A 160 -26.25 -11.47 15.99
N MET A 161 -26.43 -10.30 16.61
CA MET A 161 -27.36 -10.12 17.73
C MET A 161 -28.81 -10.33 17.31
N THR A 162 -29.19 -9.86 16.12
CA THR A 162 -30.56 -9.99 15.61
C THR A 162 -30.88 -11.43 15.20
N ASP A 163 -29.96 -12.06 14.47
CA ASP A 163 -30.20 -13.37 13.87
C ASP A 163 -29.93 -14.52 14.86
N TRP A 164 -28.96 -14.34 15.76
CA TRP A 164 -28.44 -15.41 16.61
C TRP A 164 -28.35 -15.02 18.09
N GLY A 165 -28.68 -13.78 18.47
CA GLY A 165 -28.51 -13.30 19.85
C GLY A 165 -27.04 -13.28 20.30
N VAL A 166 -26.10 -13.09 19.38
CA VAL A 166 -24.64 -13.10 19.63
C VAL A 166 -24.07 -11.69 19.55
N ALA A 167 -23.49 -11.21 20.66
CA ALA A 167 -22.71 -9.98 20.67
C ALA A 167 -21.27 -10.34 20.26
N LEU A 168 -20.80 -9.75 19.17
CA LEU A 168 -19.42 -9.87 18.71
C LEU A 168 -18.67 -8.59 19.06
N GLU A 169 -17.77 -8.69 20.03
CA GLU A 169 -16.87 -7.60 20.39
C GLU A 169 -15.43 -8.07 20.22
N PHE A 170 -14.55 -7.17 19.80
CA PHE A 170 -13.15 -7.48 19.55
C PHE A 170 -12.24 -6.49 20.23
N ARG A 171 -11.09 -6.98 20.67
CA ARG A 171 -10.00 -6.18 21.19
C ARG A 171 -8.93 -6.12 20.11
N THR A 172 -8.41 -4.94 19.83
CA THR A 172 -7.37 -4.78 18.81
C THR A 172 -6.16 -4.05 19.37
N GLY A 173 -4.97 -4.58 19.11
CA GLY A 173 -3.68 -3.99 19.43
C GLY A 173 -2.85 -3.77 18.17
N VAL A 174 -2.32 -2.55 18.00
CA VAL A 174 -1.43 -2.20 16.87
C VAL A 174 -0.09 -1.72 17.39
N ASN A 175 1.01 -2.31 16.90
CA ASN A 175 2.36 -1.92 17.30
C ASN A 175 3.39 -2.01 16.18
N THR A 176 4.30 -1.04 16.15
CA THR A 176 5.39 -0.94 15.17
C THR A 176 6.72 -1.21 15.86
N GLY A 177 7.55 -2.08 15.27
CA GLY A 177 8.88 -2.34 15.77
C GLY A 177 9.68 -3.31 14.91
N GLU A 178 10.91 -3.58 15.34
CA GLU A 178 11.80 -4.50 14.63
C GLU A 178 11.39 -5.95 14.86
N VAL A 179 11.30 -6.71 13.76
CA VAL A 179 11.15 -8.16 13.75
C VAL A 179 12.24 -8.80 12.89
N VAL A 180 12.61 -10.02 13.24
CA VAL A 180 13.50 -10.84 12.40
C VAL A 180 12.65 -11.70 11.49
N SER A 181 12.61 -11.36 10.20
CA SER A 181 11.94 -12.17 9.18
C SER A 181 12.89 -13.31 8.79
N GLY A 182 12.56 -14.55 9.15
CA GLY A 182 13.29 -15.76 8.75
C GLY A 182 12.35 -16.84 8.21
N GLU A 183 12.89 -17.82 7.49
CA GLU A 183 12.18 -19.02 7.02
C GLU A 183 11.88 -19.94 8.22
N LEU A 184 10.94 -19.52 9.04
CA LEU A 184 10.14 -20.41 9.86
C LEU A 184 8.96 -20.79 8.98
N SER A 185 8.75 -22.08 8.78
CA SER A 185 7.71 -22.65 7.94
C SER A 185 6.35 -21.94 8.15
N ARG A 186 5.43 -22.04 7.18
CA ARG A 186 4.04 -21.56 7.30
C ARG A 186 3.31 -21.97 8.60
N GLU A 187 3.89 -22.89 9.38
CA GLU A 187 3.41 -23.40 10.67
C GLU A 187 4.01 -22.68 11.90
N GLN A 188 5.11 -21.93 11.79
CA GLN A 188 5.85 -21.37 12.95
C GLN A 188 5.84 -19.83 13.06
N GLY A 189 5.21 -19.11 12.12
CA GLY A 189 5.04 -17.65 12.19
C GLY A 189 6.29 -16.86 11.77
N PHE A 190 6.06 -15.69 11.18
CA PHE A 190 7.08 -14.84 10.55
C PHE A 190 7.69 -13.80 11.49
N ALA A 191 7.10 -13.59 12.66
CA ALA A 191 7.51 -12.52 13.55
C ALA A 191 7.98 -13.08 14.90
N THR A 192 9.30 -13.16 15.08
CA THR A 192 9.91 -13.26 16.42
C THR A 192 10.54 -11.91 16.76
N GLY A 193 10.08 -11.30 17.85
CA GLY A 193 10.56 -9.99 18.28
C GLY A 193 9.73 -9.43 19.43
N ASP A 194 10.33 -8.51 20.17
CA ASP A 194 9.67 -7.80 21.27
C ASP A 194 8.41 -7.05 20.79
N ALA A 195 8.43 -6.54 19.55
CA ALA A 195 7.32 -5.85 18.92
C ALA A 195 6.03 -6.70 18.82
N VAL A 196 6.18 -8.02 18.63
CA VAL A 196 5.06 -8.99 18.55
C VAL A 196 4.41 -9.17 19.90
N ASN A 197 5.24 -9.32 20.93
CA ASN A 197 4.76 -9.43 22.30
C ASN A 197 4.04 -8.15 22.72
N VAL A 198 4.57 -6.97 22.38
CA VAL A 198 3.91 -5.69 22.67
C VAL A 198 2.57 -5.58 21.95
N ALA A 199 2.48 -5.93 20.66
CA ALA A 199 1.22 -5.91 19.92
C ALA A 199 0.13 -6.79 20.57
N ALA A 200 0.48 -8.04 20.92
CA ALA A 200 -0.41 -8.96 21.60
C ALA A 200 -0.82 -8.44 23.00
N ARG A 201 0.07 -7.76 23.72
CA ARG A 201 -0.26 -7.17 25.02
C ARG A 201 -1.19 -5.98 24.91
N LEU A 202 -1.02 -5.14 23.89
CA LEU A 202 -1.94 -4.03 23.62
C LEU A 202 -3.34 -4.55 23.35
N GLU A 203 -3.47 -5.61 22.54
CA GLU A 203 -4.75 -6.28 22.31
C GLU A 203 -5.37 -6.75 23.64
N GLN A 204 -4.63 -7.51 24.44
CA GLN A 204 -5.15 -8.07 25.71
C GLN A 204 -5.66 -7.02 26.70
N HIS A 205 -5.11 -5.80 26.66
CA HIS A 205 -5.51 -4.69 27.52
C HIS A 205 -6.51 -3.74 26.85
N ALA A 206 -6.80 -3.91 25.56
CA ALA A 206 -7.80 -3.11 24.88
C ALA A 206 -9.18 -3.41 25.47
N PRO A 207 -10.01 -2.38 25.78
CA PRO A 207 -11.40 -2.62 26.09
C PRO A 207 -12.11 -3.31 24.91
N PRO A 208 -13.17 -4.11 25.16
CA PRO A 208 -13.96 -4.69 24.08
C PRO A 208 -14.48 -3.62 23.12
N GLY A 209 -14.35 -3.91 21.82
CA GLY A 209 -14.72 -3.01 20.74
C GLY A 209 -13.71 -1.89 20.48
N GLU A 210 -12.54 -1.85 21.12
CA GLU A 210 -11.59 -0.72 21.03
C GLU A 210 -10.23 -1.11 20.44
N VAL A 211 -9.53 -0.11 19.90
CA VAL A 211 -8.18 -0.24 19.32
C VAL A 211 -7.16 0.49 20.19
N LEU A 212 -6.15 -0.24 20.68
CA LEU A 212 -4.98 0.34 21.34
C LEU A 212 -3.77 0.38 20.39
N ILE A 213 -3.08 1.51 20.39
CA ILE A 213 -1.92 1.80 19.54
C ILE A 213 -0.70 1.96 20.45
N GLY A 214 0.39 1.28 20.14
CA GLY A 214 1.66 1.38 20.84
C GLY A 214 2.39 2.70 20.54
N GLU A 215 3.35 3.06 21.39
CA GLU A 215 4.12 4.31 21.30
C GLU A 215 4.72 4.58 19.92
N ASN A 216 5.54 3.65 19.40
CA ASN A 216 6.17 3.83 18.09
C ASN A 216 5.15 4.00 16.96
N THR A 217 4.02 3.28 17.02
CA THR A 217 2.97 3.42 16.02
C THR A 217 2.32 4.79 16.13
N TYR A 218 1.97 5.23 17.35
CA TYR A 218 1.38 6.55 17.57
C TYR A 218 2.31 7.66 17.08
N GLU A 219 3.61 7.61 17.37
CA GLU A 219 4.56 8.61 16.87
C GLU A 219 4.57 8.72 15.34
N LEU A 220 4.42 7.60 14.64
CA LEU A 220 4.36 7.55 13.18
C LEU A 220 3.03 8.04 12.60
N VAL A 221 1.92 7.91 13.32
CA VAL A 221 0.57 8.21 12.81
C VAL A 221 -0.12 9.39 13.47
N ARG A 222 0.46 10.03 14.49
CA ARG A 222 -0.18 11.06 15.34
C ARG A 222 -0.80 12.23 14.57
N ASP A 223 -0.28 12.53 13.38
CA ASP A 223 -0.79 13.62 12.55
C ASP A 223 -1.98 13.20 11.67
N ALA A 224 -2.27 11.90 11.60
CA ALA A 224 -3.32 11.30 10.77
C ALA A 224 -4.42 10.64 11.61
N VAL A 225 -4.33 10.66 12.94
CA VAL A 225 -5.32 10.04 13.85
C VAL A 225 -5.56 10.90 15.08
N GLU A 226 -6.78 10.86 15.59
CA GLU A 226 -7.12 11.33 16.93
C GLU A 226 -7.06 10.13 17.87
N ALA A 227 -6.18 10.20 18.88
CA ALA A 227 -6.02 9.15 19.87
C ALA A 227 -5.77 9.73 21.26
N GLU A 228 -6.27 9.05 22.29
CA GLU A 228 -6.16 9.46 23.69
C GLU A 228 -5.15 8.59 24.43
N PRO A 229 -4.21 9.16 25.20
CA PRO A 229 -3.30 8.36 26.02
C PRO A 229 -4.08 7.56 27.07
N VAL A 230 -3.71 6.30 27.27
CA VAL A 230 -4.24 5.46 28.35
C VAL A 230 -3.22 5.31 29.48
N GLU A 231 -3.65 4.82 30.64
CA GLU A 231 -2.73 4.50 31.73
C GLU A 231 -1.66 3.49 31.24
N PRO A 232 -0.36 3.71 31.55
CA PRO A 232 0.69 2.82 31.09
C PRO A 232 0.45 1.36 31.52
N LEU A 233 0.52 0.45 30.55
CA LEU A 233 0.17 -0.94 30.74
C LEU A 233 1.32 -1.70 31.40
N ILE A 234 1.02 -2.36 32.52
CA ILE A 234 1.99 -3.20 33.22
C ILE A 234 1.97 -4.60 32.61
N CYS A 235 2.89 -4.84 31.67
CA CYS A 235 3.00 -6.10 30.96
C CYS A 235 3.91 -7.10 31.69
N LYS A 236 3.43 -8.32 31.91
CA LYS A 236 4.25 -9.40 32.50
C LYS A 236 5.50 -9.65 31.63
N GLY A 237 6.68 -9.53 32.25
CA GLY A 237 7.98 -9.74 31.59
C GLY A 237 8.64 -8.48 31.02
N LYS A 238 8.04 -7.29 31.22
CA LYS A 238 8.64 -6.00 30.88
C LYS A 238 9.05 -5.26 32.15
N ALA A 239 10.25 -4.66 32.12
CA ALA A 239 10.76 -3.83 33.22
C ALA A 239 10.10 -2.44 33.23
N GLU A 240 9.78 -1.90 32.06
CA GLU A 240 9.15 -0.60 31.89
C GLU A 240 7.68 -0.75 31.45
N PRO A 241 6.75 0.06 31.98
CA PRO A 241 5.37 0.10 31.53
C PRO A 241 5.25 0.45 30.04
N VAL A 242 4.35 -0.21 29.33
CA VAL A 242 4.10 0.04 27.90
C VAL A 242 3.14 1.21 27.76
N ARG A 243 3.58 2.30 27.13
CA ARG A 243 2.72 3.44 26.79
C ARG A 243 1.83 3.08 25.61
N ALA A 244 0.55 3.45 25.70
CA ALA A 244 -0.45 3.14 24.70
C ALA A 244 -1.45 4.29 24.54
N TRP A 245 -2.08 4.33 23.37
CA TRP A 245 -3.10 5.31 23.01
C TRP A 245 -4.35 4.58 22.50
N LYS A 246 -5.51 5.01 22.95
CA LYS A 246 -6.80 4.56 22.43
C LYS A 246 -7.15 5.34 21.17
N LEU A 247 -7.34 4.65 20.06
CA LEU A 247 -7.80 5.27 18.81
C LEU A 247 -9.24 5.78 18.97
N ARG A 248 -9.48 7.06 18.63
CA ARG A 248 -10.81 7.66 18.64
C ARG A 248 -11.37 7.87 17.24
N ARG A 249 -10.53 8.39 16.35
CA ARG A 249 -10.94 8.73 14.99
C ARG A 249 -9.74 8.71 14.06
N LEU A 250 -9.97 8.37 12.80
CA LEU A 250 -9.02 8.70 11.74
C LEU A 250 -9.13 10.20 11.43
N GLY A 251 -7.99 10.90 11.39
CA GLY A 251 -7.90 12.25 10.83
C GLY A 251 -8.34 12.22 9.37
N GLY A 252 -8.85 13.34 8.85
CA GLY A 252 -9.41 13.43 7.49
C GLY A 252 -8.49 12.84 6.39
N GLU A 253 -9.09 12.49 5.25
CA GLU A 253 -8.54 11.68 4.15
C GLU A 253 -7.12 12.04 3.64
N THR A 254 -6.57 13.20 4.02
CA THR A 254 -5.18 13.59 3.75
C THR A 254 -4.22 12.71 4.54
N GLY A 255 -3.77 11.61 3.91
CA GLY A 255 -2.72 10.76 4.45
C GLY A 255 -1.51 11.56 4.91
N VAL A 256 -1.01 11.23 6.10
CA VAL A 256 0.24 11.75 6.69
C VAL A 256 0.47 13.23 6.36
N ALA A 257 -0.31 14.12 6.96
CA ALA A 257 0.13 15.49 7.12
C ALA A 257 1.26 15.51 8.16
N ARG A 258 2.43 14.90 7.88
CA ARG A 258 3.66 15.12 8.66
C ARG A 258 3.73 16.64 8.78
N ARG A 259 3.52 17.18 9.98
CA ARG A 259 3.81 18.59 10.24
C ARG A 259 5.32 18.73 10.09
N LEU A 260 5.73 18.98 8.86
CA LEU A 260 7.11 19.27 8.50
C LEU A 260 7.36 20.74 8.87
N ASP A 261 7.10 21.14 10.12
CA ASP A 261 7.19 22.54 10.57
C ASP A 261 8.65 23.06 10.61
N SER A 262 9.62 22.24 10.22
CA SER A 262 11.00 22.68 10.02
C SER A 262 11.10 23.54 8.74
N PRO A 263 11.78 24.69 8.78
CA PRO A 263 11.98 25.53 7.59
C PRO A 263 12.61 24.70 6.47
N LEU A 264 12.13 24.91 5.24
CA LEU A 264 12.74 24.34 4.05
C LEU A 264 14.11 25.01 3.86
N VAL A 265 15.21 24.27 4.05
CA VAL A 265 16.57 24.81 3.91
C VAL A 265 17.18 24.33 2.59
N GLY A 266 17.68 25.26 1.78
CA GLY A 266 18.48 24.94 0.60
C GLY A 266 17.69 24.42 -0.59
N ARG A 267 16.42 24.83 -0.73
CA ARG A 267 15.52 24.49 -1.86
C ARG A 267 14.77 25.72 -2.40
N GLU A 268 15.30 26.91 -2.12
CA GLU A 268 14.70 28.19 -2.49
C GLU A 268 14.68 28.36 -4.01
N GLU A 269 15.69 27.85 -4.73
CA GLU A 269 15.76 27.90 -6.19
C GLU A 269 14.69 27.02 -6.85
N GLU A 270 14.52 25.77 -6.42
CA GLU A 270 13.48 24.89 -6.96
C GLU A 270 12.08 25.42 -6.64
N LEU A 271 11.89 25.97 -5.44
CA LEU A 271 10.64 26.62 -5.07
C LEU A 271 10.38 27.85 -5.94
N ALA A 272 11.39 28.68 -6.23
CA ALA A 272 11.28 29.82 -7.12
C ALA A 272 10.94 29.41 -8.56
N ARG A 273 11.54 28.32 -9.07
CA ARG A 273 11.19 27.74 -10.38
C ARG A 273 9.74 27.25 -10.42
N LEU A 274 9.28 26.62 -9.34
CA LEU A 274 7.87 26.27 -9.22
C LEU A 274 6.98 27.52 -9.20
N HIS A 275 7.36 28.64 -8.60
CA HIS A 275 6.56 29.87 -8.71
C HIS A 275 6.59 30.49 -10.12
N ALA A 276 7.76 30.53 -10.77
CA ALA A 276 7.92 31.11 -12.09
C ALA A 276 7.01 30.43 -13.15
N GLU A 277 6.95 29.10 -13.14
CA GLU A 277 6.08 28.35 -14.05
C GLU A 277 4.56 28.62 -13.77
N LEU A 278 4.19 29.09 -12.57
CA LEU A 278 2.79 29.37 -12.20
C LEU A 278 2.43 30.74 -12.75
N ASP A 279 3.36 31.68 -12.66
CA ASP A 279 3.27 33.00 -13.29
C ASP A 279 3.21 32.87 -14.82
N LEU A 280 4.01 31.97 -15.40
CA LEU A 280 3.97 31.66 -16.84
C LEU A 280 2.65 31.01 -17.24
N ALA A 281 2.13 30.05 -16.46
CA ALA A 281 0.81 29.47 -16.72
C ALA A 281 -0.27 30.56 -16.72
N GLY A 282 -0.26 31.45 -15.70
CA GLY A 282 -1.18 32.58 -15.58
C GLY A 282 -1.14 33.56 -16.74
N SER A 283 0.06 34.00 -17.13
CA SER A 283 0.25 34.99 -18.21
C SER A 283 -0.04 34.42 -19.59
N SER A 284 0.34 33.17 -19.86
CA SER A 284 0.12 32.50 -21.15
C SER A 284 -1.27 31.88 -21.30
N ARG A 285 -2.06 31.80 -20.23
CA ARG A 285 -3.35 31.09 -20.18
C ARG A 285 -3.26 29.68 -20.78
N SER A 286 -2.22 28.96 -20.40
CA SER A 286 -1.95 27.61 -20.89
C SER A 286 -1.67 26.66 -19.74
N SER A 287 -1.94 25.38 -19.97
CA SER A 287 -1.60 24.34 -19.00
C SER A 287 -0.10 24.10 -18.94
N ARG A 288 0.44 23.86 -17.74
CA ARG A 288 1.86 23.57 -17.53
C ARG A 288 2.04 22.32 -16.68
N ILE A 289 3.12 21.58 -16.93
CA ILE A 289 3.51 20.41 -16.16
C ILE A 289 4.89 20.68 -15.57
N ALA A 290 5.04 20.43 -14.27
CA ALA A 290 6.33 20.46 -13.59
C ALA A 290 6.57 19.13 -12.88
N THR A 291 7.73 18.54 -13.13
CA THR A 291 8.13 17.26 -12.52
C THR A 291 9.24 17.50 -11.52
N VAL A 292 9.02 17.07 -10.28
CA VAL A 292 10.03 17.10 -9.21
C VAL A 292 10.72 15.75 -9.16
N LEU A 293 11.99 15.73 -9.54
CA LEU A 293 12.82 14.53 -9.59
C LEU A 293 13.82 14.52 -8.44
N GLY A 294 14.08 13.33 -7.89
CA GLY A 294 15.09 13.17 -6.86
C GLY A 294 14.99 11.83 -6.14
N GLU A 295 16.03 11.49 -5.40
CA GLU A 295 16.11 10.24 -4.64
C GLU A 295 15.00 10.14 -3.57
N ALA A 296 14.70 8.92 -3.14
CA ALA A 296 13.77 8.70 -2.03
C ALA A 296 14.27 9.43 -0.77
N GLY A 297 13.36 10.05 -0.02
CA GLY A 297 13.71 10.81 1.19
C GLY A 297 14.30 12.21 0.98
N VAL A 298 14.62 12.63 -0.26
CA VAL A 298 15.29 13.94 -0.51
C VAL A 298 14.39 15.19 -0.30
N GLY A 299 13.14 14.99 0.11
CA GLY A 299 12.19 16.07 0.38
C GLY A 299 11.31 16.50 -0.80
N LYS A 300 11.09 15.65 -1.82
CA LYS A 300 10.20 15.98 -2.96
C LYS A 300 8.80 16.41 -2.52
N SER A 301 8.15 15.60 -1.67
CA SER A 301 6.81 15.93 -1.14
C SER A 301 6.84 17.17 -0.24
N ARG A 302 7.96 17.44 0.44
CA ARG A 302 8.11 18.69 1.21
C ARG A 302 8.14 19.90 0.29
N LEU A 303 8.89 19.85 -0.80
CA LEU A 303 8.96 20.92 -1.79
C LEU A 303 7.59 21.19 -2.45
N THR A 304 6.88 20.14 -2.88
CA THR A 304 5.53 20.28 -3.46
C THR A 304 4.53 20.79 -2.42
N ASN A 305 4.65 20.38 -1.16
CA ASN A 305 3.84 20.90 -0.05
C ASN A 305 4.08 22.37 0.20
N GLU A 306 5.34 22.80 0.25
CA GLU A 306 5.71 24.20 0.47
C GLU A 306 5.22 25.09 -0.67
N PHE A 307 5.42 24.66 -1.93
CA PHE A 307 4.91 25.35 -3.11
C PHE A 307 3.38 25.49 -3.09
N ALA A 308 2.67 24.42 -2.76
CA ALA A 308 1.22 24.47 -2.65
C ALA A 308 0.78 25.39 -1.50
N ALA A 309 1.43 25.33 -0.34
CA ALA A 309 1.11 26.20 0.79
C ALA A 309 1.31 27.68 0.45
N SER A 310 2.40 28.05 -0.23
CA SER A 310 2.66 29.43 -0.66
C SER A 310 1.73 29.90 -1.80
N ALA A 311 1.11 28.97 -2.54
CA ALA A 311 0.21 29.27 -3.65
C ALA A 311 -1.28 29.30 -3.27
N VAL A 312 -1.66 29.02 -2.02
CA VAL A 312 -3.07 28.91 -1.57
C VAL A 312 -3.88 30.19 -1.81
N ASP A 313 -3.23 31.36 -1.74
CA ASP A 313 -3.85 32.67 -2.00
C ASP A 313 -3.88 33.04 -3.48
N ARG A 314 -3.23 32.26 -4.34
CA ARG A 314 -3.13 32.52 -5.77
C ARG A 314 -3.90 31.51 -6.62
N ALA A 315 -4.07 30.29 -6.14
CA ALA A 315 -4.64 29.18 -6.88
C ALA A 315 -5.52 28.29 -5.99
N ARG A 316 -6.46 27.58 -6.63
CA ARG A 316 -7.09 26.41 -6.04
C ARG A 316 -6.10 25.25 -6.12
N ILE A 317 -5.92 24.51 -5.03
CA ILE A 317 -5.01 23.36 -4.99
C ILE A 317 -5.82 22.10 -4.72
N LEU A 318 -5.62 21.08 -5.55
CA LEU A 318 -6.15 19.74 -5.35
C LEU A 318 -5.00 18.75 -5.39
N ARG A 319 -5.13 17.67 -4.62
CA ARG A 319 -4.05 16.70 -4.41
C ARG A 319 -4.51 15.28 -4.66
N GLY A 320 -3.60 14.44 -5.10
CA GLY A 320 -3.79 13.00 -5.14
C GLY A 320 -2.48 12.27 -4.97
N ARG A 321 -2.54 11.01 -4.56
CA ARG A 321 -1.37 10.17 -4.32
C ARG A 321 -1.51 8.86 -5.07
N CYS A 322 -0.45 8.44 -5.77
CA CYS A 322 -0.40 7.11 -6.36
C CYS A 322 -0.09 6.10 -5.26
N LEU A 323 -1.01 5.16 -5.03
CA LEU A 323 -0.83 4.08 -4.07
C LEU A 323 -0.10 2.91 -4.72
N SER A 324 0.75 2.21 -3.97
CA SER A 324 1.51 1.05 -4.46
C SER A 324 0.68 -0.25 -4.50
N TYR A 325 -0.59 -0.21 -4.09
CA TYR A 325 -1.46 -1.38 -3.94
C TYR A 325 -2.94 -1.03 -4.21
N GLY A 326 -3.72 -2.04 -4.62
CA GLY A 326 -5.16 -1.96 -4.93
C GLY A 326 -5.48 -2.33 -6.38
N LYS A 327 -6.51 -3.15 -6.61
CA LYS A 327 -7.02 -3.47 -7.97
C LYS A 327 -7.96 -2.36 -8.43
N GLY A 328 -7.79 -1.85 -9.65
CA GLY A 328 -8.69 -0.84 -10.25
C GLY A 328 -8.37 0.61 -9.89
N MET A 329 -7.11 0.91 -9.56
CA MET A 329 -6.67 2.20 -8.99
C MET A 329 -6.05 3.15 -10.02
N THR A 330 -6.17 2.88 -11.32
CA THR A 330 -5.55 3.68 -12.40
C THR A 330 -5.73 5.18 -12.20
N PHE A 331 -6.94 5.62 -11.84
CA PHE A 331 -7.27 7.02 -11.63
C PHE A 331 -7.47 7.40 -10.16
N TRP A 332 -6.98 6.60 -9.20
CA TRP A 332 -7.11 6.90 -7.78
C TRP A 332 -6.61 8.32 -7.39
N PRO A 333 -5.42 8.77 -7.83
CA PRO A 333 -4.96 10.13 -7.51
C PRO A 333 -5.93 11.19 -8.02
N VAL A 334 -6.53 10.96 -9.19
CA VAL A 334 -7.54 11.84 -9.76
C VAL A 334 -8.81 11.80 -8.94
N ALA A 335 -9.23 10.62 -8.50
CA ALA A 335 -10.41 10.47 -7.64
C ALA A 335 -10.26 11.26 -6.34
N GLU A 336 -9.09 11.24 -5.72
CA GLU A 336 -8.80 12.07 -4.53
C GLU A 336 -8.92 13.57 -4.84
N ALA A 337 -8.37 14.01 -5.97
CA ALA A 337 -8.48 15.41 -6.39
C ALA A 337 -9.93 15.83 -6.67
N VAL A 338 -10.74 14.95 -7.30
CA VAL A 338 -12.16 15.19 -7.58
C VAL A 338 -12.98 15.22 -6.28
N LYS A 339 -12.74 14.29 -5.35
CA LYS A 339 -13.41 14.27 -4.04
C LYS A 339 -13.13 15.56 -3.25
N GLN A 340 -11.88 16.02 -3.25
CA GLN A 340 -11.51 17.33 -2.68
C GLN A 340 -12.23 18.49 -3.38
N ALA A 341 -12.34 18.43 -4.71
CA ALA A 341 -13.00 19.49 -5.47
C ALA A 341 -14.49 19.60 -5.14
N ALA A 342 -15.16 18.45 -5.07
CA ALA A 342 -16.59 18.29 -4.84
C ALA A 342 -16.98 18.31 -3.34
N ALA A 343 -16.01 18.33 -2.43
CA ALA A 343 -16.21 18.13 -1.00
C ALA A 343 -17.03 16.86 -0.70
N ILE A 344 -16.67 15.76 -1.38
CA ILE A 344 -17.24 14.44 -1.14
C ILE A 344 -16.61 13.86 0.13
N VAL A 345 -17.44 13.31 1.00
CA VAL A 345 -17.04 12.66 2.26
C VAL A 345 -17.50 11.20 2.25
N GLU A 346 -16.88 10.35 3.08
CA GLU A 346 -17.20 8.92 3.17
C GLU A 346 -18.68 8.61 3.46
N THR A 347 -19.40 9.54 4.10
CA THR A 347 -20.83 9.38 4.44
C THR A 347 -21.78 9.74 3.30
N ASP A 348 -21.28 10.28 2.19
CA ASP A 348 -22.13 10.63 1.06
C ASP A 348 -22.62 9.36 0.34
N THR A 349 -23.90 9.34 -0.01
CA THR A 349 -24.43 8.34 -0.94
C THR A 349 -23.90 8.59 -2.35
N SER A 350 -23.93 7.58 -3.22
CA SER A 350 -23.52 7.73 -4.62
C SER A 350 -24.31 8.83 -5.35
N GLU A 351 -25.58 9.03 -5.00
CA GLU A 351 -26.42 10.10 -5.54
C GLU A 351 -25.97 11.49 -5.07
N GLN A 352 -25.68 11.64 -3.77
CA GLN A 352 -25.15 12.87 -3.19
C GLN A 352 -23.80 13.23 -3.81
N ALA A 353 -22.90 12.26 -3.93
CA ALA A 353 -21.58 12.47 -4.51
C ALA A 353 -21.65 12.86 -6.00
N ARG A 354 -22.57 12.27 -6.78
CA ARG A 354 -22.83 12.69 -8.17
C ARG A 354 -23.37 14.10 -8.25
N SER A 355 -24.36 14.45 -7.42
CA SER A 355 -24.91 15.80 -7.38
C SER A 355 -23.84 16.84 -7.02
N LYS A 356 -22.90 16.51 -6.12
CA LYS A 356 -21.75 17.36 -5.81
C LYS A 356 -20.79 17.54 -7.00
N ILE A 357 -20.59 16.51 -7.83
CA ILE A 357 -19.79 16.63 -9.06
C ILE A 357 -20.51 17.53 -10.07
N ASP A 358 -21.83 17.36 -10.25
CA ASP A 358 -22.62 18.21 -11.15
C ASP A 358 -22.50 19.70 -10.79
N MET A 359 -22.47 20.02 -9.49
CA MET A 359 -22.29 21.39 -8.99
C MET A 359 -20.93 22.02 -9.32
N LEU A 360 -19.93 21.23 -9.73
CA LEU A 360 -18.62 21.75 -10.17
C LEU A 360 -18.61 22.23 -11.62
N LEU A 361 -19.64 21.88 -12.39
CA LEU A 361 -19.73 22.15 -13.81
C LEU A 361 -20.74 23.28 -14.08
N PRO A 362 -20.63 23.97 -15.22
CA PRO A 362 -21.62 24.96 -15.63
C PRO A 362 -23.03 24.33 -15.72
N PRO A 363 -24.08 25.04 -15.28
CA PRO A 363 -25.44 24.50 -15.26
C PRO A 363 -25.99 24.27 -16.67
N ASP A 364 -26.84 23.26 -16.81
CA ASP A 364 -27.73 23.02 -17.95
C ASP A 364 -27.07 22.92 -19.35
N SER A 365 -25.98 22.16 -19.45
CA SER A 365 -25.48 21.68 -20.75
C SER A 365 -25.48 20.16 -20.85
N GLU A 366 -25.79 19.63 -22.03
CA GLU A 366 -25.67 18.19 -22.33
C GLU A 366 -24.23 17.71 -22.10
N GLU A 367 -23.25 18.57 -22.41
CA GLU A 367 -21.84 18.32 -22.17
C GLU A 367 -21.52 18.15 -20.67
N SER A 368 -22.04 19.02 -19.80
CA SER A 368 -21.84 18.93 -18.34
C SER A 368 -22.31 17.60 -17.78
N ARG A 369 -23.47 17.09 -18.25
CA ARG A 369 -24.00 15.79 -17.82
C ARG A 369 -23.09 14.64 -18.24
N LEU A 370 -22.60 14.67 -19.48
CA LEU A 370 -21.66 13.67 -19.98
C LEU A 370 -20.33 13.69 -19.21
N ILE A 371 -19.82 14.88 -18.88
CA ILE A 371 -18.60 15.02 -18.06
C ILE A 371 -18.83 14.41 -16.68
N ALA A 372 -19.91 14.78 -16.00
CA ALA A 372 -20.21 14.29 -14.66
C ALA A 372 -20.40 12.76 -14.61
N GLU A 373 -21.08 12.18 -15.60
CA GLU A 373 -21.27 10.73 -15.72
C GLU A 373 -19.92 9.99 -15.84
N HIS A 374 -19.06 10.44 -16.74
CA HIS A 374 -17.75 9.82 -16.95
C HIS A 374 -16.82 10.02 -15.75
N VAL A 375 -16.81 11.20 -15.14
CA VAL A 375 -16.04 11.47 -13.91
C VAL A 375 -16.53 10.55 -12.78
N ALA A 376 -17.84 10.43 -12.58
CA ALA A 376 -18.42 9.54 -11.58
C ALA A 376 -18.02 8.08 -11.81
N GLY A 377 -17.99 7.62 -13.06
CA GLY A 377 -17.49 6.29 -13.43
C GLY A 377 -16.01 6.09 -13.07
N VAL A 378 -15.17 7.08 -13.38
CA VAL A 378 -13.71 7.05 -13.08
C VAL A 378 -13.44 6.96 -11.57
N ILE A 379 -14.24 7.63 -10.74
CA ILE A 379 -14.07 7.62 -9.28
C ILE A 379 -14.84 6.49 -8.57
N GLY A 380 -15.39 5.53 -9.32
CA GLY A 380 -16.03 4.33 -8.78
C GLY A 380 -17.48 4.52 -8.31
N LEU A 381 -18.14 5.63 -8.66
CA LEU A 381 -19.53 5.93 -8.28
C LEU A 381 -20.57 5.50 -9.34
N GLY A 382 -20.16 4.82 -10.41
CA GLY A 382 -21.04 4.38 -11.49
C GLY A 382 -20.38 3.39 -12.44
N GLN A 383 -21.14 2.87 -13.39
CA GLN A 383 -20.56 2.11 -14.49
C GLN A 383 -19.87 3.07 -15.47
N SER A 384 -18.62 2.81 -15.81
CA SER A 384 -17.94 3.53 -16.89
C SER A 384 -18.58 3.14 -18.22
N SER A 385 -19.44 4.00 -18.75
CA SER A 385 -20.13 3.83 -20.04
C SER A 385 -19.27 4.22 -21.25
N GLY A 386 -18.01 4.59 -21.03
CA GLY A 386 -17.06 5.02 -22.06
C GLY A 386 -15.69 4.36 -21.97
N GLY A 387 -14.90 4.45 -23.05
CA GLY A 387 -13.51 4.03 -23.08
C GLY A 387 -12.57 5.02 -22.37
N ILE A 388 -11.28 4.68 -22.36
CA ILE A 388 -10.22 5.48 -21.71
C ILE A 388 -10.17 6.92 -22.25
N GLN A 389 -10.44 7.11 -23.54
CA GLN A 389 -10.38 8.42 -24.19
C GLN A 389 -11.52 9.34 -23.70
N GLN A 390 -12.72 8.79 -23.47
CA GLN A 390 -13.83 9.55 -22.90
C GLN A 390 -13.55 9.95 -21.44
N SER A 391 -12.93 9.05 -20.67
CA SER A 391 -12.49 9.34 -19.31
C SER A 391 -11.47 10.49 -19.28
N PHE A 392 -10.45 10.43 -20.13
CA PHE A 392 -9.46 11.51 -20.25
C PHE A 392 -10.10 12.84 -20.65
N TRP A 393 -10.99 12.85 -21.63
CA TRP A 393 -11.71 14.04 -22.04
C TRP A 393 -12.53 14.63 -20.87
N ALA A 394 -13.31 13.82 -20.16
CA ALA A 394 -14.17 14.28 -19.08
C ALA A 394 -13.37 14.87 -17.92
N LEU A 395 -12.30 14.18 -17.49
CA LEU A 395 -11.40 14.68 -16.43
C LEU A 395 -10.78 16.04 -16.79
N ARG A 396 -10.37 16.20 -18.05
CA ARG A 396 -9.79 17.47 -18.52
C ARG A 396 -10.81 18.59 -18.51
N ARG A 397 -12.02 18.34 -19.04
CA ARG A 397 -13.10 19.34 -19.04
C ARG A 397 -13.51 19.73 -17.62
N LEU A 398 -13.51 18.79 -16.68
CA LEU A 398 -13.72 19.09 -15.26
C LEU A 398 -12.62 20.02 -14.72
N PHE A 399 -11.35 19.71 -14.93
CA PHE A 399 -10.26 20.55 -14.43
C PHE A 399 -10.21 21.93 -15.10
N GLU A 400 -10.55 22.01 -16.39
CA GLU A 400 -10.75 23.27 -17.10
C GLU A 400 -11.89 24.09 -16.49
N ALA A 401 -13.04 23.47 -16.21
CA ALA A 401 -14.17 24.12 -15.56
C ALA A 401 -13.80 24.64 -14.15
N LEU A 402 -13.09 23.82 -13.37
CA LEU A 402 -12.60 24.21 -12.04
C LEU A 402 -11.61 25.37 -12.09
N ALA A 403 -10.78 25.42 -13.13
CA ALA A 403 -9.85 26.52 -13.32
C ALA A 403 -10.56 27.84 -13.67
N GLN A 404 -11.78 27.81 -14.23
CA GLN A 404 -12.49 29.00 -14.78
C GLN A 404 -12.52 30.20 -13.82
N SER A 405 -12.72 29.92 -12.53
CA SER A 405 -12.82 30.94 -11.49
C SER A 405 -11.47 31.38 -10.92
N ARG A 406 -10.48 30.48 -10.91
CA ARG A 406 -9.19 30.67 -10.26
C ARG A 406 -8.17 29.67 -10.81
N PRO A 407 -6.89 30.04 -10.99
CA PRO A 407 -5.84 29.09 -11.37
C PRO A 407 -5.91 27.80 -10.57
N LEU A 408 -5.76 26.66 -11.25
CA LEU A 408 -5.82 25.34 -10.63
C LEU A 408 -4.42 24.72 -10.57
N ILE A 409 -4.02 24.26 -9.40
CA ILE A 409 -2.81 23.45 -9.18
C ILE A 409 -3.25 22.04 -8.79
N LEU A 410 -2.84 21.04 -9.57
CA LEU A 410 -2.99 19.63 -9.27
C LEU A 410 -1.63 19.10 -8.81
N VAL A 411 -1.56 18.56 -7.59
CA VAL A 411 -0.35 17.93 -7.06
C VAL A 411 -0.55 16.43 -6.99
N PHE A 412 0.26 15.66 -7.71
CA PHE A 412 0.25 14.19 -7.65
C PHE A 412 1.55 13.66 -7.05
N ASP A 413 1.44 13.05 -5.88
CA ASP A 413 2.58 12.42 -5.21
C ASP A 413 2.75 10.97 -5.63
N ASP A 414 3.98 10.47 -5.46
CA ASP A 414 4.36 9.08 -5.66
C ASP A 414 4.08 8.51 -7.06
N VAL A 415 4.15 9.34 -8.11
CA VAL A 415 3.88 8.95 -9.53
C VAL A 415 4.74 7.79 -10.04
N HIS A 416 5.83 7.44 -9.36
CA HIS A 416 6.57 6.21 -9.65
C HIS A 416 5.77 4.90 -9.42
N TRP A 417 4.64 4.96 -8.70
CA TRP A 417 3.66 3.87 -8.57
C TRP A 417 2.49 3.97 -9.55
N ALA A 418 2.44 5.03 -10.38
CA ALA A 418 1.36 5.21 -11.33
C ALA A 418 1.27 4.08 -12.36
N GLU A 419 0.05 3.68 -12.70
CA GLU A 419 -0.18 2.86 -13.88
C GLU A 419 0.13 3.65 -15.16
N PRO A 420 0.60 2.98 -16.25
CA PRO A 420 0.95 3.65 -17.50
C PRO A 420 -0.15 4.57 -18.05
N THR A 421 -1.41 4.14 -17.99
CA THR A 421 -2.57 4.93 -18.41
C THR A 421 -2.69 6.26 -17.65
N PHE A 422 -2.35 6.29 -16.36
CA PHE A 422 -2.36 7.54 -15.61
C PHE A 422 -1.23 8.46 -16.04
N VAL A 423 -0.06 7.92 -16.34
CA VAL A 423 1.06 8.69 -16.90
C VAL A 423 0.66 9.29 -18.25
N ASP A 424 0.03 8.50 -19.13
CA ASP A 424 -0.49 8.98 -20.42
C ASP A 424 -1.49 10.15 -20.22
N PHE A 425 -2.35 10.06 -19.20
CA PHE A 425 -3.25 11.16 -18.82
C PHE A 425 -2.50 12.43 -18.41
N LEU A 426 -1.43 12.30 -17.63
CA LEU A 426 -0.62 13.44 -17.19
C LEU A 426 0.10 14.11 -18.37
N GLU A 427 0.58 13.33 -19.33
CA GLU A 427 1.38 13.80 -20.46
C GLU A 427 0.55 14.33 -21.64
N LEU A 428 -0.76 14.06 -21.66
CA LEU A 428 -1.65 14.52 -22.73
C LEU A 428 -1.64 16.04 -22.85
N PRO A 429 -1.09 16.60 -23.96
CA PRO A 429 -0.90 18.03 -24.09
C PRO A 429 -2.24 18.75 -24.04
N GLY A 430 -2.37 19.73 -23.14
CA GLY A 430 -3.50 20.66 -23.04
C GLY A 430 -3.95 21.11 -24.42
N SER A 431 -5.22 20.91 -24.79
CA SER A 431 -5.75 21.64 -25.94
C SER A 431 -5.64 23.12 -25.59
N VAL A 432 -4.83 23.87 -26.37
CA VAL A 432 -4.73 25.33 -26.26
C VAL A 432 -6.05 25.93 -26.75
N GLN A 433 -7.09 25.86 -25.93
CA GLN A 433 -8.28 26.68 -26.13
C GLN A 433 -7.98 28.06 -25.56
N GLN A 434 -7.79 29.01 -26.46
CA GLN A 434 -7.55 30.41 -26.11
C GLN A 434 -8.69 30.90 -25.19
N GLY A 435 -8.33 31.37 -23.99
CA GLY A 435 -9.27 32.01 -23.06
C GLY A 435 -9.63 31.22 -21.81
N LEU A 436 -9.21 29.96 -21.68
CA LEU A 436 -9.36 29.23 -20.42
C LEU A 436 -8.23 29.58 -19.42
N PRO A 437 -8.52 29.65 -18.11
CA PRO A 437 -7.52 29.89 -17.09
C PRO A 437 -6.56 28.71 -16.90
N PRO A 438 -5.38 28.97 -16.32
CA PRO A 438 -4.30 28.00 -16.26
C PRO A 438 -4.59 26.81 -15.35
N VAL A 439 -4.24 25.62 -15.84
CA VAL A 439 -4.11 24.40 -15.05
C VAL A 439 -2.63 24.08 -14.94
N ARG A 440 -2.14 23.88 -13.72
CA ARG A 440 -0.78 23.45 -13.49
C ARG A 440 -0.73 22.10 -12.79
N LEU A 441 0.02 21.18 -13.38
CA LEU A 441 0.32 19.89 -12.82
C LEU A 441 1.69 19.88 -12.16
N VAL A 442 1.81 19.41 -10.92
CA VAL A 442 3.08 19.18 -10.24
C VAL A 442 3.12 17.75 -9.73
N HIS A 443 4.17 16.99 -10.04
CA HIS A 443 4.28 15.62 -9.54
C HIS A 443 5.70 15.17 -9.21
N GLY A 444 5.82 14.25 -8.26
CA GLY A 444 7.11 13.73 -7.78
C GLY A 444 7.43 12.32 -8.31
N SER A 445 8.65 12.08 -8.82
CA SER A 445 9.12 10.75 -9.21
C SER A 445 10.54 10.42 -8.68
N SER A 446 10.75 9.15 -8.33
CA SER A 446 12.02 8.58 -7.82
C SER A 446 12.78 7.75 -8.86
N ARG A 447 12.18 7.43 -10.01
CA ARG A 447 12.81 6.66 -11.09
C ARG A 447 12.45 7.25 -12.46
N ILE A 448 13.48 7.41 -13.30
CA ILE A 448 13.33 7.67 -14.73
C ILE A 448 13.78 6.42 -15.47
N SER A 449 12.84 5.76 -16.14
CA SER A 449 13.17 4.95 -17.31
C SER A 449 11.94 4.92 -18.21
N ARG A 450 11.73 6.04 -18.92
CA ARG A 450 11.33 6.15 -20.32
C ARG A 450 10.70 7.53 -20.62
N TYR A 451 11.42 8.29 -21.44
CA TYR A 451 10.98 9.31 -22.42
C TYR A 451 10.55 10.73 -22.00
N SER A 452 11.50 11.66 -22.23
CA SER A 452 11.39 12.99 -22.86
C SER A 452 10.32 13.98 -22.37
N CYS A 453 10.70 15.09 -21.74
CA CYS A 453 11.19 16.24 -22.51
C CYS A 453 12.54 16.72 -21.95
N ALA A 454 13.58 16.61 -22.77
CA ALA A 454 14.82 17.33 -22.56
C ALA A 454 14.52 18.82 -22.74
N LEU A 455 14.82 19.59 -21.70
CA LEU A 455 15.14 21.00 -21.84
C LEU A 455 16.42 21.05 -22.69
N ASP A 456 16.30 21.40 -23.97
CA ASP A 456 17.46 21.76 -24.77
C ASP A 456 18.00 23.10 -24.24
N ASP A 457 19.08 23.01 -23.47
CA ASP A 457 20.06 24.07 -23.32
C ASP A 457 20.95 24.06 -24.57
N SER A 458 20.69 24.97 -25.52
CA SER A 458 21.76 25.58 -26.31
C SER A 458 21.25 26.74 -27.17
N THR A 459 21.90 27.88 -26.99
CA THR A 459 22.21 28.95 -27.97
C THR A 459 22.06 28.60 -29.43
#